data_AF-A0A1H4PZ16-F1
#
_entry.id   AF-A0A1H4PZ16-F1
#
_cell.length_a   1.000
_cell.length_b   1.000
_cell.length_c   1.000
_cell.angle_alpha   90.00
_cell.angle_beta   90.00
_cell.angle_gamma   90.00
#
_symmetry.space_group_name_H-M   'P 1'
#
loop_
_entity.id
_entity.type
_entity.pdbx_description
1 polymer ?
#
loop_
_entity_poly.entity_id
_entity_poly.type
_entity_poly.pdbx_seq_one_letter_code
_entity_poly.pdbx_strand_id
1 'polypeptide(L)'
;MRPGRPAAPADPPRPRRSGRSVLRVLVLIAILIVVAVAVGSWLQFTERQAADTVHTVGSSAADRVDVEAAVQSVDAVSRELVLRVWVTPRGSLGEKGGAAPVADLSLQTSGATLGDLEFAAHERLTTKDVQVALTGGSISDYPFDTYETDIAFRAQMGGEQVPVRMLFSNNDTLFSVTAEPVPARQEAVVALGLTRSGSLLVFAVFMMVAMWALAASVLIGAWYLTTGSEGLVWPGLAWMAATLFALAAFRNTAPGTPPIGCVLDWFAFLWAESVIALCLVTVVITGVKKSLRQETGPT
;
A
#
# COMPACT_ATOMS: atom_id res chain seq x y z
N MET A 1 -51.01 -60.27 40.31
CA MET A 1 -50.12 -59.12 40.57
C MET A 1 -48.78 -59.36 39.89
N ARG A 2 -48.43 -58.59 38.85
CA ARG A 2 -47.08 -58.59 38.25
C ARG A 2 -46.26 -57.49 38.93
N PRO A 3 -45.01 -57.73 39.36
CA PRO A 3 -44.18 -56.68 39.94
C PRO A 3 -43.74 -55.69 38.86
N GLY A 4 -43.84 -54.39 39.16
CA GLY A 4 -43.42 -53.31 38.28
C GLY A 4 -41.90 -53.28 38.11
N ARG A 5 -41.42 -53.06 36.88
CA ARG A 5 -40.01 -52.84 36.58
C ARG A 5 -39.54 -51.50 37.16
N PRO A 6 -38.32 -51.42 37.74
CA PRO A 6 -37.73 -50.13 38.13
C PRO A 6 -37.45 -49.27 36.89
N ALA A 7 -37.69 -47.96 37.00
CA ALA A 7 -37.33 -46.99 35.97
C ALA A 7 -35.80 -46.91 35.82
N ALA A 8 -35.32 -46.91 34.58
CA ALA A 8 -33.90 -46.74 34.28
C ALA A 8 -33.42 -45.33 34.66
N PRO A 9 -32.19 -45.16 35.19
CA PRO A 9 -31.65 -43.86 35.53
C PRO A 9 -31.42 -43.02 34.26
N ALA A 10 -31.72 -41.72 34.34
CA ALA A 10 -31.51 -40.78 33.25
C ALA A 10 -30.02 -40.63 32.92
N ASP A 11 -29.68 -40.74 31.63
CA ASP A 11 -28.31 -40.53 31.15
C ASP A 11 -27.82 -39.10 31.46
N PRO A 12 -26.56 -38.92 31.91
CA PRO A 12 -26.01 -37.59 32.13
C PRO A 12 -25.84 -36.83 30.80
N PRO A 13 -26.00 -35.49 30.78
CA PRO A 13 -25.86 -34.70 29.58
C PRO A 13 -24.44 -34.83 28.99
N ARG A 14 -24.35 -35.29 27.75
CA ARG A 14 -23.06 -35.42 27.05
C ARG A 14 -22.42 -34.03 26.86
N PRO A 15 -21.13 -33.84 27.19
CA PRO A 15 -20.45 -32.57 26.96
C PRO A 15 -20.38 -32.27 25.45
N ARG A 16 -20.99 -31.15 25.02
CA ARG A 16 -21.00 -30.71 23.61
C ARG A 16 -19.56 -30.42 23.15
N ARG A 17 -19.12 -31.10 22.09
CA ARG A 17 -17.80 -30.99 21.42
C ARG A 17 -17.54 -29.62 20.73
N SER A 18 -17.91 -28.48 21.32
CA SER A 18 -17.76 -27.16 20.66
C SER A 18 -16.34 -26.59 20.72
N GLY A 19 -15.55 -26.91 21.75
CA GLY A 19 -14.22 -26.30 21.96
C GLY A 19 -13.16 -26.64 20.91
N ARG A 20 -13.23 -27.83 20.29
CA ARG A 20 -12.29 -28.26 19.24
C ARG A 20 -12.50 -27.55 17.89
N SER A 21 -13.64 -26.90 17.68
CA SER A 21 -13.92 -26.15 16.45
C SER A 21 -13.42 -24.70 16.57
N VAL A 22 -13.73 -24.04 17.69
CA VAL A 22 -13.28 -22.66 17.97
C VAL A 22 -11.76 -22.57 18.02
N LEU A 23 -11.09 -23.54 18.65
CA LEU A 23 -9.62 -23.58 18.69
C LEU A 23 -9.01 -23.71 17.28
N ARG A 24 -9.63 -24.48 16.38
CA ARG A 24 -9.15 -24.60 14.99
C ARG A 24 -9.27 -23.29 14.22
N VAL A 25 -10.38 -22.57 14.40
CA VAL A 25 -10.59 -21.26 13.75
C VAL A 25 -9.57 -20.24 14.29
N LEU A 26 -9.37 -20.18 15.60
CA LEU A 26 -8.38 -19.28 16.21
C LEU A 26 -6.95 -19.61 15.76
N VAL A 27 -6.60 -20.90 15.67
CA VAL A 27 -5.29 -21.33 15.17
C VAL A 27 -5.12 -20.95 13.70
N LEU A 28 -6.15 -21.11 12.86
CA LEU A 28 -6.09 -20.69 11.45
C LEU A 28 -5.89 -19.18 11.31
N ILE A 29 -6.63 -18.37 12.08
CA ILE A 29 -6.46 -16.91 12.10
C ILE A 29 -5.05 -16.53 12.57
N ALA A 30 -4.56 -17.16 13.64
CA ALA A 30 -3.22 -16.91 14.16
C ALA A 30 -2.14 -17.28 13.12
N ILE A 31 -2.28 -18.42 12.43
CA ILE A 31 -1.38 -18.80 11.33
C ILE A 31 -1.44 -17.77 10.21
N LEU A 32 -2.63 -17.32 9.82
CA LEU A 32 -2.79 -16.34 8.73
C LEU A 32 -2.13 -15.00 9.09
N ILE A 33 -2.27 -14.55 10.34
CA ILE A 33 -1.57 -13.37 10.86
C ILE A 33 -0.05 -13.57 10.85
N VAL A 34 0.44 -14.70 11.38
CA VAL A 34 1.89 -14.99 11.42
C VAL A 34 2.48 -15.05 10.01
N VAL A 35 1.77 -15.68 9.06
CA VAL A 35 2.19 -15.74 7.66
C VAL A 35 2.19 -14.35 7.03
N ALA A 36 1.15 -13.55 7.23
CA ALA A 36 1.09 -12.18 6.72
C ALA A 36 2.22 -11.31 7.29
N VAL A 37 2.49 -11.40 8.58
CA VAL A 37 3.59 -10.67 9.25
C VAL A 37 4.95 -11.15 8.75
N ALA A 38 5.15 -12.47 8.63
CA ALA A 38 6.42 -13.04 8.16
C ALA A 38 6.70 -12.67 6.70
N VAL A 39 5.71 -12.79 5.82
CA VAL A 39 5.83 -12.40 4.40
C VAL A 39 6.02 -10.89 4.27
N GLY A 40 5.24 -10.07 4.98
CA GLY A 40 5.39 -8.61 4.97
C GLY A 40 6.76 -8.16 5.48
N SER A 41 7.25 -8.76 6.57
CA SER A 41 8.58 -8.45 7.11
C SER A 41 9.71 -8.90 6.17
N TRP A 42 9.56 -10.07 5.54
CA TRP A 42 10.52 -10.56 4.55
C TRP A 42 10.58 -9.65 3.33
N LEU A 43 9.42 -9.30 2.76
CA LEU A 43 9.32 -8.40 1.60
C LEU A 43 9.91 -7.03 1.92
N GLN A 44 9.58 -6.45 3.08
CA GLN A 44 10.15 -5.18 3.51
C GLN A 44 11.67 -5.26 3.64
N PHE A 45 12.21 -6.35 4.16
CA PHE A 45 13.66 -6.54 4.26
C PHE A 45 14.31 -6.62 2.88
N THR A 46 13.74 -7.40 1.96
CA THR A 46 14.25 -7.52 0.58
C THR A 46 14.12 -6.22 -0.20
N GLU A 47 13.04 -5.47 -0.01
CA GLU A 47 12.81 -4.17 -0.66
C GLU A 47 13.78 -3.11 -0.17
N ARG A 48 14.10 -3.08 1.13
CA ARG A 48 15.14 -2.18 1.66
C ARG A 48 16.51 -2.49 1.06
N GLN A 49 16.85 -3.77 0.90
CA GLN A 49 18.10 -4.14 0.23
C GLN A 49 18.11 -3.78 -1.26
N ALA A 50 16.97 -3.88 -1.93
CA ALA A 50 16.83 -3.45 -3.33
C ALA A 50 16.91 -1.92 -3.48
N ALA A 51 16.33 -1.16 -2.54
CA ALA A 51 16.40 0.31 -2.50
C ALA A 51 17.84 0.83 -2.36
N ASP A 52 18.72 0.09 -1.68
CA ASP A 52 20.15 0.40 -1.56
C ASP A 52 20.95 0.10 -2.86
N THR A 53 20.34 -0.48 -3.89
CA THR A 53 21.03 -0.82 -5.15
C THR A 53 21.10 0.38 -6.08
N VAL A 54 22.32 0.83 -6.39
CA VAL A 54 22.57 1.94 -7.30
C VAL A 54 22.76 1.43 -8.73
N HIS A 55 21.88 1.82 -9.64
CA HIS A 55 22.00 1.50 -11.06
C HIS A 55 22.88 2.53 -11.77
N THR A 56 23.96 2.09 -12.42
CA THR A 56 24.85 3.00 -13.16
C THR A 56 24.61 2.89 -14.66
N VAL A 57 24.34 4.02 -15.33
CA VAL A 57 24.04 4.11 -16.77
C VAL A 57 24.85 5.23 -17.41
N GLY A 58 25.33 5.05 -18.64
CA GLY A 58 26.04 6.09 -19.40
C GLY A 58 27.55 5.89 -19.47
N SER A 59 28.29 6.99 -19.67
CA SER A 59 29.71 6.96 -20.06
C SER A 59 30.65 6.56 -18.92
N SER A 60 31.71 5.80 -19.26
CA SER A 60 32.82 5.49 -18.36
C SER A 60 34.06 6.38 -18.57
N ALA A 61 33.94 7.44 -19.38
CA ALA A 61 35.05 8.37 -19.68
C ALA A 61 35.63 9.02 -18.41
N ALA A 62 36.94 9.30 -18.40
CA ALA A 62 37.60 9.94 -17.26
C ALA A 62 37.04 11.35 -16.99
N ASP A 63 36.83 12.11 -18.07
CA ASP A 63 36.16 13.41 -18.08
C ASP A 63 34.67 13.21 -18.40
N ARG A 64 33.81 13.41 -17.39
CA ARG A 64 32.37 13.20 -17.48
C ARG A 64 31.65 13.96 -16.36
N VAL A 65 30.34 14.06 -16.48
CA VAL A 65 29.46 14.54 -15.41
C VAL A 65 28.74 13.34 -14.80
N ASP A 66 28.99 13.07 -13.51
CA ASP A 66 28.22 12.10 -12.75
C ASP A 66 26.92 12.77 -12.27
N VAL A 67 25.79 12.14 -12.55
CA VAL A 67 24.45 12.61 -12.16
C VAL A 67 23.82 11.54 -11.27
N GLU A 68 23.80 11.77 -9.97
CA GLU A 68 23.09 10.93 -9.01
C GLU A 68 21.62 11.38 -8.97
N ALA A 69 20.72 10.50 -9.39
CA ALA A 69 19.28 10.75 -9.48
C ALA A 69 18.55 9.79 -8.55
N ALA A 70 18.01 10.33 -7.45
CA ALA A 70 17.34 9.56 -6.41
C ALA A 70 15.86 9.91 -6.33
N VAL A 71 14.97 8.94 -6.54
CA VAL A 71 13.52 9.15 -6.32
C VAL A 71 13.29 9.36 -4.83
N GLN A 72 12.74 10.51 -4.44
CA GLN A 72 12.47 10.84 -3.03
C GLN A 72 11.06 10.44 -2.62
N SER A 73 10.08 10.74 -3.46
CA SER A 73 8.68 10.45 -3.20
C SER A 73 7.89 10.36 -4.50
N VAL A 74 6.86 9.52 -4.51
CA VAL A 74 5.92 9.37 -5.62
C VAL A 74 4.51 9.75 -5.16
N ASP A 75 3.92 10.74 -5.83
CA ASP A 75 2.51 11.11 -5.69
C ASP A 75 1.71 10.54 -6.86
N ALA A 76 1.08 9.40 -6.62
CA ALA A 76 0.23 8.76 -7.62
C ALA A 76 -1.12 9.44 -7.85
N VAL A 77 -1.56 10.33 -6.95
CA VAL A 77 -2.77 11.13 -7.14
C VAL A 77 -2.49 12.24 -8.14
N SER A 78 -1.39 12.96 -7.94
CA SER A 78 -0.94 14.03 -8.84
C SER A 78 -0.25 13.48 -10.10
N ARG A 79 0.12 12.20 -10.11
CA ARG A 79 0.92 11.54 -11.16
C ARG A 79 2.26 12.21 -11.35
N GLU A 80 2.96 12.43 -10.24
CA GLU A 80 4.27 13.07 -10.22
C GLU A 80 5.21 12.30 -9.30
N LEU A 81 6.50 12.29 -9.63
CA LEU A 81 7.54 11.91 -8.69
C LEU A 81 8.48 13.09 -8.45
N VAL A 82 9.09 13.11 -7.26
CA VAL A 82 10.14 14.06 -6.91
C VAL A 82 11.48 13.36 -7.08
N LEU A 83 12.25 13.80 -8.06
CA LEU A 83 13.59 13.32 -8.35
C LEU A 83 14.62 14.27 -7.76
N ARG A 84 15.45 13.78 -6.84
CA ARG A 84 16.55 14.52 -6.29
C ARG A 84 17.79 14.30 -7.13
N VAL A 85 18.31 15.37 -7.72
CA VAL A 85 19.45 15.35 -8.62
C VAL A 85 20.67 15.96 -7.93
N TRP A 86 21.75 15.19 -7.89
CA TRP A 86 23.07 15.62 -7.45
C TRP A 86 24.07 15.48 -8.59
N VAL A 87 24.77 16.57 -8.90
CA VAL A 87 25.69 16.64 -10.03
C VAL A 87 27.12 16.69 -9.51
N THR A 88 28.01 15.90 -10.08
CA THR A 88 29.44 15.90 -9.76
C THR A 88 30.28 15.85 -11.04
N PRO A 89 30.85 16.98 -11.47
CA PRO A 89 31.81 17.01 -12.57
C PRO A 89 33.08 16.23 -12.20
N ARG A 90 33.59 15.43 -13.15
CA ARG A 90 34.77 14.58 -12.97
C ARG A 90 35.87 14.98 -13.95
N GLY A 91 37.11 14.69 -13.56
CA GLY A 91 38.28 14.92 -14.39
C GLY A 91 38.53 16.41 -14.61
N SER A 92 38.76 16.81 -15.86
CA SER A 92 39.02 18.20 -16.26
C SER A 92 37.81 19.12 -16.18
N LEU A 93 36.60 18.57 -15.99
CA LEU A 93 35.34 19.34 -15.99
C LEU A 93 34.98 19.96 -14.63
N GLY A 94 35.71 19.59 -13.56
CA GLY A 94 35.40 20.02 -12.20
C GLY A 94 36.62 20.47 -11.41
N GLU A 95 36.38 21.30 -10.39
CA GLU A 95 37.39 21.64 -9.40
C GLU A 95 37.75 20.42 -8.52
N LYS A 96 38.76 20.57 -7.64
CA LYS A 96 39.22 19.47 -6.76
C LYS A 96 38.04 18.85 -6.00
N GLY A 97 37.87 17.54 -6.19
CA GLY A 97 36.80 16.78 -5.54
C GLY A 97 35.42 16.90 -6.20
N GLY A 98 35.28 17.62 -7.33
CA GLY A 98 34.02 17.80 -8.04
C GLY A 98 33.06 18.79 -7.36
N ALA A 99 33.58 19.71 -6.54
CA ALA A 99 32.77 20.63 -5.73
C ALA A 99 32.07 21.74 -6.55
N ALA A 100 32.64 22.10 -7.69
CA ALA A 100 32.16 23.14 -8.60
C ALA A 100 32.58 22.81 -10.04
N PRO A 101 31.80 23.22 -11.06
CA PRO A 101 32.18 23.08 -12.46
C PRO A 101 33.19 24.16 -12.87
N VAL A 102 34.07 23.85 -13.82
CA VAL A 102 35.11 24.81 -14.30
C VAL A 102 34.58 25.84 -15.31
N ALA A 103 33.39 25.61 -15.85
CA ALA A 103 32.67 26.49 -16.76
C ALA A 103 31.16 26.30 -16.52
N ASP A 104 30.33 27.16 -17.12
CA ASP A 104 28.87 27.07 -16.97
C ASP A 104 28.38 25.69 -17.43
N LEU A 105 27.64 25.01 -16.56
CA LEU A 105 27.14 23.66 -16.75
C LEU A 105 25.61 23.68 -16.78
N SER A 106 25.05 23.28 -17.93
CA SER A 106 23.63 23.08 -18.14
C SER A 106 23.33 21.58 -18.19
N LEU A 107 22.44 21.10 -17.32
CA LEU A 107 21.92 19.75 -17.35
C LEU A 107 20.50 19.77 -17.92
N GLN A 108 20.40 19.39 -19.18
CA GLN A 108 19.15 19.26 -19.90
C GLN A 108 18.46 17.96 -19.50
N THR A 109 17.17 18.06 -19.20
CA THR A 109 16.36 16.96 -18.71
C THR A 109 15.38 16.48 -19.80
N SER A 110 14.66 15.37 -19.59
CA SER A 110 13.68 14.88 -20.58
C SER A 110 12.44 15.79 -20.66
N GLY A 111 11.58 15.58 -21.66
CA GLY A 111 10.32 16.31 -21.77
C GLY A 111 9.32 16.03 -20.63
N ALA A 112 9.56 14.99 -19.82
CA ALA A 112 8.73 14.64 -18.67
C ALA A 112 9.15 15.40 -17.39
N THR A 113 10.37 15.93 -17.35
CA THR A 113 10.93 16.73 -16.26
C THR A 113 10.58 18.21 -16.45
N LEU A 114 10.05 18.84 -15.40
CA LEU A 114 9.63 20.25 -15.43
C LEU A 114 10.81 21.23 -15.29
N GLY A 115 11.85 21.11 -16.12
CA GLY A 115 12.90 22.12 -16.28
C GLY A 115 14.34 21.60 -16.39
N ASP A 116 15.19 22.42 -17.01
CA ASP A 116 16.64 22.23 -17.07
C ASP A 116 17.32 22.75 -15.80
N LEU A 117 18.49 22.18 -15.46
CA LEU A 117 19.25 22.58 -14.28
C LEU A 117 20.53 23.32 -14.69
N GLU A 118 20.59 24.61 -14.36
CA GLU A 118 21.74 25.46 -14.64
C GLU A 118 22.65 25.62 -13.42
N PHE A 119 23.97 25.56 -13.63
CA PHE A 119 25.00 25.74 -12.60
C PHE A 119 26.11 26.66 -13.14
N ALA A 120 26.39 27.76 -12.45
CA ALA A 120 27.40 28.71 -12.91
C ALA A 120 28.83 28.19 -12.68
N ALA A 121 29.76 28.64 -13.52
CA ALA A 121 31.18 28.36 -13.34
C ALA A 121 31.67 28.72 -11.93
N HIS A 122 32.45 27.84 -11.31
CA HIS A 122 33.03 28.01 -9.97
C HIS A 122 32.01 28.15 -8.83
N GLU A 123 30.72 27.97 -9.11
CA GLU A 123 29.68 27.94 -8.09
C GLU A 123 29.63 26.56 -7.43
N ARG A 124 29.46 26.54 -6.10
CA ARG A 124 29.33 25.31 -5.36
C ARG A 124 28.05 24.58 -5.76
N LEU A 125 28.19 23.33 -6.17
CA LEU A 125 27.06 22.50 -6.55
C LEU A 125 26.17 22.19 -5.35
N THR A 126 24.87 22.28 -5.58
CA THR A 126 23.83 21.96 -4.61
C THR A 126 22.86 20.96 -5.21
N THR A 127 22.21 20.19 -4.34
CA THR A 127 21.16 19.27 -4.76
C THR A 127 19.95 20.04 -5.25
N LYS A 128 19.32 19.57 -6.34
CA LYS A 128 18.08 20.13 -6.85
C LYS A 128 17.00 19.05 -6.91
N ASP A 129 15.80 19.40 -6.47
CA ASP A 129 14.63 18.53 -6.58
C ASP A 129 13.87 18.93 -7.86
N VAL A 130 13.59 17.93 -8.70
CA VAL A 130 12.90 18.08 -9.99
C VAL A 130 11.63 17.26 -9.98
N GLN A 131 10.52 17.88 -10.36
CA GLN A 131 9.26 17.17 -10.55
C GLN A 131 9.25 16.50 -11.92
N VAL A 132 8.87 15.22 -11.93
CA VAL A 132 8.78 14.40 -13.13
C VAL A 132 7.37 13.87 -13.26
N ALA A 133 6.74 14.13 -14.40
CA ALA A 133 5.39 13.66 -14.69
C ALA A 133 5.40 12.14 -14.95
N LEU A 134 4.43 11.45 -14.35
CA LEU A 134 4.19 10.03 -14.56
C LEU A 134 3.13 9.80 -15.64
N THR A 135 3.31 8.72 -16.38
CA THR A 135 2.39 8.26 -17.40
C THR A 135 1.91 6.83 -17.12
N GLY A 136 0.89 6.39 -17.85
CA GLY A 136 0.29 5.07 -17.64
C GLY A 136 -0.51 4.96 -16.34
N GLY A 137 -1.14 3.80 -16.17
CA GLY A 137 -1.84 3.43 -14.95
C GLY A 137 -3.07 4.26 -14.58
N SER A 138 -3.71 3.82 -13.50
CA SER A 138 -4.77 4.55 -12.82
C SER A 138 -4.65 4.35 -11.31
N ILE A 139 -4.78 5.44 -10.55
CA ILE A 139 -4.85 5.38 -9.08
C ILE A 139 -6.05 4.56 -8.60
N SER A 140 -7.09 4.40 -9.44
CA SER A 140 -8.23 3.52 -9.17
C SER A 140 -7.83 2.05 -9.06
N ASP A 141 -6.70 1.64 -9.61
CA ASP A 141 -6.23 0.25 -9.55
C ASP A 141 -5.47 -0.06 -8.25
N TYR A 142 -5.30 0.92 -7.35
CA TYR A 142 -4.64 0.73 -6.05
C TYR A 142 -5.17 -0.51 -5.30
N PRO A 143 -4.29 -1.40 -4.77
CA PRO A 143 -2.82 -1.28 -4.68
C PRO A 143 -2.03 -1.92 -5.85
N PHE A 144 -2.69 -2.25 -6.96
CA PHE A 144 -2.09 -2.92 -8.13
C PHE A 144 -1.72 -1.93 -9.25
N ASP A 145 -1.75 -0.64 -8.95
CA ASP A 145 -1.44 0.42 -9.90
C ASP A 145 0.03 0.43 -10.30
N THR A 146 0.28 0.72 -11.57
CA THR A 146 1.60 0.74 -12.20
C THR A 146 1.74 2.02 -13.03
N TYR A 147 2.88 2.68 -12.95
CA TYR A 147 3.18 3.92 -13.67
C TYR A 147 4.52 3.82 -14.38
N GLU A 148 4.72 4.67 -15.37
CA GLU A 148 5.93 4.68 -16.19
C GLU A 148 6.39 6.12 -16.44
N THR A 149 7.70 6.33 -16.52
CA THR A 149 8.30 7.60 -16.95
C THR A 149 9.69 7.38 -17.53
N ASP A 150 10.07 8.24 -18.48
CA ASP A 150 11.42 8.25 -19.06
C ASP A 150 12.21 9.44 -18.53
N ILE A 151 13.38 9.16 -17.96
CA ILE A 151 14.31 10.19 -17.48
C ILE A 151 15.52 10.18 -18.40
N ALA A 152 15.83 11.35 -18.95
CA ALA A 152 17.03 11.57 -19.76
C ALA A 152 17.83 12.73 -19.18
N PHE A 153 19.15 12.55 -19.10
CA PHE A 153 20.07 13.64 -18.80
C PHE A 153 21.08 13.82 -19.93
N ARG A 154 21.24 15.09 -20.33
CA ARG A 154 22.30 15.54 -21.24
C ARG A 154 23.00 16.72 -20.57
N ALA A 155 24.33 16.71 -20.55
CA ALA A 155 25.12 17.79 -19.98
C ALA A 155 25.80 18.60 -21.09
N GLN A 156 25.74 19.93 -20.96
CA GLN A 156 26.51 20.85 -21.77
C GLN A 156 27.38 21.72 -20.86
N MET A 157 28.65 21.87 -21.19
CA MET A 157 29.57 22.72 -20.44
C MET A 157 30.23 23.71 -21.38
N GLY A 158 30.10 25.01 -21.09
CA GLY A 158 30.59 26.08 -21.98
C GLY A 158 29.99 26.03 -23.40
N GLY A 159 28.79 25.45 -23.56
CA GLY A 159 28.12 25.27 -24.85
C GLY A 159 28.49 24.00 -25.63
N GLU A 160 29.41 23.17 -25.12
CA GLU A 160 29.76 21.87 -25.73
C GLU A 160 29.15 20.70 -24.95
N GLN A 161 28.70 19.66 -25.67
CA GLN A 161 28.17 18.46 -25.04
C GLN A 161 29.28 17.65 -24.38
N VAL A 162 29.07 17.27 -23.12
CA VAL A 162 30.01 16.46 -22.33
C VAL A 162 29.39 15.11 -21.94
N PRO A 163 30.19 14.03 -21.82
CA PRO A 163 29.66 12.72 -21.46
C PRO A 163 28.99 12.71 -20.08
N VAL A 164 27.83 12.06 -19.97
CA VAL A 164 27.07 11.90 -18.71
C VAL A 164 27.10 10.46 -18.23
N ARG A 165 27.21 10.28 -16.92
CA ARG A 165 26.98 9.02 -16.23
C ARG A 165 25.90 9.21 -15.17
N MET A 166 24.77 8.55 -15.32
CA MET A 166 23.68 8.55 -14.36
C MET A 166 23.87 7.43 -13.34
N LEU A 167 23.67 7.75 -12.06
CA LEU A 167 23.55 6.81 -10.96
C LEU A 167 22.14 6.94 -10.41
N PHE A 168 21.33 5.90 -10.56
CA PHE A 168 19.93 5.91 -10.15
C PHE A 168 19.74 5.14 -8.84
N SER A 169 18.97 5.72 -7.91
CA SER A 169 18.52 5.06 -6.68
C SER A 169 17.07 5.41 -6.33
N ASN A 170 16.45 4.61 -5.46
CA ASN A 170 15.08 4.84 -5.01
C ASN A 170 15.04 4.93 -3.48
N ASN A 171 14.55 6.04 -2.95
CA ASN A 171 14.34 6.24 -1.51
C ASN A 171 12.86 6.16 -1.11
N ASP A 172 11.93 6.02 -2.07
CA ASP A 172 10.50 5.87 -1.78
C ASP A 172 10.21 4.47 -1.23
N THR A 173 9.44 4.41 -0.14
CA THR A 173 9.11 3.14 0.54
C THR A 173 7.75 2.55 0.14
N LEU A 174 6.90 3.34 -0.50
CA LEU A 174 5.58 2.95 -1.01
C LEU A 174 5.65 2.43 -2.45
N PHE A 175 6.74 2.74 -3.17
CA PHE A 175 6.96 2.31 -4.54
C PHE A 175 8.26 1.51 -4.69
N SER A 176 8.20 0.48 -5.51
CA SER A 176 9.35 -0.16 -6.11
C SER A 176 9.56 0.44 -7.49
N VAL A 177 10.82 0.76 -7.83
CA VAL A 177 11.18 1.36 -9.11
C VAL A 177 12.13 0.43 -9.83
N THR A 178 11.76 0.03 -11.06
CA THR A 178 12.61 -0.72 -11.98
C THR A 178 13.20 0.27 -12.98
N ALA A 179 14.52 0.25 -13.13
CA ALA A 179 15.25 1.12 -14.04
C ALA A 179 15.84 0.31 -15.20
N GLU A 180 15.37 0.57 -16.41
CA GLU A 180 15.88 -0.05 -17.63
C GLU A 180 16.71 0.97 -18.43
N PRO A 181 18.03 0.74 -18.59
CA PRO A 181 18.88 1.60 -19.40
C PRO A 181 18.48 1.54 -20.88
N VAL A 182 18.21 2.69 -21.49
CA VAL A 182 17.93 2.77 -22.93
C VAL A 182 19.21 3.17 -23.66
N PRO A 183 19.68 2.40 -24.66
CA PRO A 183 20.90 2.73 -25.40
C PRO A 183 20.78 4.07 -26.15
N ALA A 184 21.56 5.07 -25.73
CA ALA A 184 21.67 6.36 -26.38
C ALA A 184 23.14 6.76 -26.57
N ARG A 185 23.46 7.49 -27.64
CA ARG A 185 24.86 7.78 -28.03
C ARG A 185 25.53 8.85 -27.16
N GLN A 186 24.80 9.88 -26.75
CA GLN A 186 25.34 11.06 -26.05
C GLN A 186 24.46 11.48 -24.86
N GLU A 187 23.47 10.67 -24.50
CA GLU A 187 22.53 10.92 -23.41
C GLU A 187 22.49 9.71 -22.49
N ALA A 188 22.23 9.94 -21.21
CA ALA A 188 21.87 8.87 -20.29
C ALA A 188 20.35 8.83 -20.19
N VAL A 189 19.73 7.85 -20.86
CA VAL A 189 18.28 7.63 -20.85
C VAL A 189 17.96 6.38 -20.04
N VAL A 190 17.01 6.50 -19.13
CA VAL A 190 16.51 5.40 -18.30
C VAL A 190 14.99 5.42 -18.32
N ALA A 191 14.40 4.31 -18.74
CA ALA A 191 12.98 4.06 -18.60
C ALA A 191 12.71 3.54 -17.18
N LEU A 192 11.79 4.18 -16.47
CA LEU A 192 11.40 3.80 -15.12
C LEU A 192 10.00 3.19 -15.12
N GLY A 193 9.89 1.97 -14.58
CA GLY A 193 8.63 1.36 -14.20
C GLY A 193 8.43 1.47 -12.70
N LEU A 194 7.30 2.03 -12.27
CA LEU A 194 6.94 2.21 -10.87
C LEU A 194 5.74 1.35 -10.51
N THR A 195 5.89 0.49 -9.52
CA THR A 195 4.80 -0.32 -8.94
C THR A 195 4.74 -0.10 -7.45
N ARG A 196 3.59 -0.37 -6.80
CA ARG A 196 3.54 -0.37 -5.34
C ARG A 196 4.55 -1.35 -4.75
N SER A 197 5.15 -0.99 -3.62
CA SER A 197 6.03 -1.89 -2.89
C SER A 197 5.27 -3.15 -2.47
N GLY A 198 5.92 -4.31 -2.49
CA GLY A 198 5.32 -5.58 -2.07
C GLY A 198 4.89 -5.57 -0.61
N SER A 199 5.60 -4.85 0.25
CA SER A 199 5.18 -4.61 1.65
C SER A 199 3.85 -3.84 1.72
N LEU A 200 3.66 -2.79 0.92
CA LEU A 200 2.37 -2.08 0.78
C LEU A 200 1.29 -3.00 0.23
N LEU A 201 1.61 -3.78 -0.80
CA LEU A 201 0.68 -4.72 -1.44
C LEU A 201 0.14 -5.74 -0.42
N VAL A 202 1.02 -6.38 0.35
CA VAL A 202 0.64 -7.32 1.41
C VAL A 202 -0.21 -6.65 2.47
N PHE A 203 0.16 -5.44 2.90
CA PHE A 203 -0.62 -4.69 3.88
C PHE A 203 -2.03 -4.37 3.37
N ALA A 204 -2.16 -3.88 2.13
CA ALA A 204 -3.45 -3.57 1.52
C ALA A 204 -4.33 -4.81 1.34
N VAL A 205 -3.75 -5.95 0.91
CA VAL A 205 -4.46 -7.23 0.83
C VAL A 205 -4.91 -7.71 2.22
N PHE A 206 -4.05 -7.59 3.22
CA PHE A 206 -4.41 -7.89 4.61
C PHE A 206 -5.59 -7.03 5.07
N MET A 207 -5.60 -5.72 4.76
CA MET A 207 -6.73 -4.87 5.09
C MET A 207 -8.03 -5.36 4.44
N MET A 208 -8.01 -5.72 3.15
CA MET A 208 -9.18 -6.27 2.46
C MET A 208 -9.71 -7.53 3.15
N VAL A 209 -8.82 -8.45 3.53
CA VAL A 209 -9.19 -9.67 4.27
C VAL A 209 -9.77 -9.33 5.64
N ALA A 210 -9.17 -8.39 6.36
CA ALA A 210 -9.65 -7.97 7.68
C ALA A 210 -11.05 -7.33 7.61
N MET A 211 -11.33 -6.51 6.59
CA MET A 211 -12.66 -5.94 6.35
C MET A 211 -13.71 -7.03 6.13
N TRP A 212 -13.41 -8.03 5.30
CA TRP A 212 -14.29 -9.19 5.11
C TRP A 212 -14.48 -10.04 6.37
N ALA A 213 -13.43 -10.22 7.17
CA ALA A 213 -13.52 -10.94 8.43
C ALA A 213 -14.41 -10.21 9.45
N LEU A 214 -14.31 -8.88 9.54
CA LEU A 214 -15.20 -8.06 10.38
C LEU A 214 -16.65 -8.13 9.89
N ALA A 215 -16.89 -8.02 8.59
CA ALA A 215 -18.23 -8.16 8.02
C ALA A 215 -18.83 -9.55 8.29
N ALA A 216 -18.04 -10.62 8.13
CA ALA A 216 -18.46 -11.98 8.46
C ALA A 216 -18.76 -12.16 9.96
N SER A 217 -17.95 -11.56 10.84
CA SER A 217 -18.19 -11.55 12.29
C SER A 217 -19.54 -10.90 12.63
N VAL A 218 -19.81 -9.73 12.07
CA VAL A 218 -21.09 -9.03 12.24
C VAL A 218 -22.25 -9.84 11.67
N LEU A 219 -22.08 -10.47 10.51
CA LEU A 219 -23.10 -11.33 9.89
C LEU A 219 -23.43 -12.54 10.78
N ILE A 220 -22.43 -13.21 11.35
CA ILE A 220 -22.62 -14.33 12.28
C ILE A 220 -23.32 -13.85 13.56
N GLY A 221 -22.90 -12.71 14.10
CA GLY A 221 -23.56 -12.09 15.27
C GLY A 221 -25.02 -11.75 14.98
N ALA A 222 -25.30 -11.15 13.81
CA ALA A 222 -26.64 -10.84 13.37
C ALA A 222 -27.50 -12.10 13.20
N TRP A 223 -26.94 -13.16 12.59
CA TRP A 223 -27.62 -14.44 12.48
C TRP A 223 -27.95 -15.04 13.86
N TYR A 224 -27.03 -14.99 14.82
CA TYR A 224 -27.27 -15.46 16.18
C TYR A 224 -28.39 -14.66 16.88
N LEU A 225 -28.34 -13.32 16.82
CA LEU A 225 -29.35 -12.44 17.44
C LEU A 225 -30.72 -12.58 16.78
N THR A 226 -30.77 -12.79 15.46
CA THR A 226 -32.03 -12.96 14.72
C THR A 226 -32.64 -14.34 14.90
N THR A 227 -31.84 -15.39 15.15
CA THR A 227 -32.35 -16.75 15.42
C THR A 227 -32.66 -17.03 16.89
N GLY A 228 -32.04 -16.30 17.83
CA GLY A 228 -32.33 -16.41 19.27
C GLY A 228 -33.77 -16.01 19.64
N SER A 229 -34.25 -16.43 20.81
CA SER A 229 -35.56 -16.01 21.34
C SER A 229 -35.52 -14.66 22.05
N GLU A 230 -34.33 -14.09 22.23
CA GLU A 230 -34.10 -12.81 22.88
C GLU A 230 -34.67 -11.66 22.03
N GLY A 231 -35.19 -10.63 22.71
CA GLY A 231 -35.64 -9.38 22.10
C GLY A 231 -34.47 -8.51 21.67
N LEU A 232 -34.60 -7.19 21.79
CA LEU A 232 -33.53 -6.25 21.42
C LEU A 232 -32.34 -6.33 22.40
N VAL A 233 -31.15 -6.69 21.89
CA VAL A 233 -29.90 -6.75 22.68
C VAL A 233 -29.06 -5.50 22.40
N TRP A 234 -29.21 -4.47 23.25
CA TRP A 234 -28.52 -3.18 23.10
C TRP A 234 -26.99 -3.26 22.96
N PRO A 235 -26.26 -4.06 23.76
CA PRO A 235 -24.81 -4.20 23.60
C PRO A 235 -24.40 -4.74 22.23
N GLY A 236 -25.18 -5.67 21.67
CA GLY A 236 -24.94 -6.24 20.34
C GLY A 236 -25.08 -5.18 19.25
N LEU A 237 -26.14 -4.37 19.32
CA LEU A 237 -26.33 -3.25 18.39
C LEU A 237 -25.20 -2.22 18.45
N ALA A 238 -24.76 -1.86 19.66
CA ALA A 238 -23.67 -0.92 19.86
C ALA A 238 -22.36 -1.44 19.24
N TRP A 239 -22.04 -2.72 19.41
CA TRP A 239 -20.87 -3.35 18.79
C TRP A 239 -20.96 -3.39 17.25
N MET A 240 -22.12 -3.72 16.69
CA MET A 240 -22.33 -3.71 15.23
C MET A 240 -22.17 -2.30 14.65
N ALA A 241 -22.75 -1.29 15.30
CA ALA A 241 -22.61 0.11 14.91
C ALA A 241 -21.15 0.59 15.02
N ALA A 242 -20.47 0.25 16.11
CA ALA A 242 -19.06 0.58 16.29
C ALA A 242 -18.19 -0.04 15.19
N THR A 243 -18.48 -1.27 14.78
CA THR A 243 -17.75 -1.95 13.69
C THR A 243 -17.94 -1.23 12.35
N LEU A 244 -19.16 -0.74 12.06
CA LEU A 244 -19.47 0.04 10.86
C LEU A 244 -18.60 1.32 10.78
N PHE A 245 -18.58 2.11 11.85
CA PHE A 245 -17.79 3.35 11.89
C PHE A 245 -16.28 3.10 11.94
N ALA A 246 -15.85 2.06 12.65
CA ALA A 246 -14.44 1.67 12.70
C ALA A 246 -13.91 1.27 11.33
N LEU A 247 -14.74 0.65 10.48
CA LEU A 247 -14.35 0.24 9.14
C LEU A 247 -13.95 1.44 8.26
N ALA A 248 -14.69 2.54 8.35
CA ALA A 248 -14.38 3.77 7.60
C ALA A 248 -13.04 4.38 8.06
N ALA A 249 -12.79 4.43 9.37
CA ALA A 249 -11.50 4.87 9.90
C ALA A 249 -10.36 3.94 9.45
N PHE A 250 -10.56 2.63 9.50
CA PHE A 250 -9.59 1.63 9.06
C PHE A 250 -9.24 1.76 7.57
N ARG A 251 -10.24 1.96 6.70
CA ARG A 251 -10.03 2.22 5.27
C ARG A 251 -9.10 3.41 5.02
N ASN A 252 -9.25 4.48 5.81
CA ASN A 252 -8.44 5.69 5.67
C ASN A 252 -7.00 5.54 6.18
N THR A 253 -6.65 4.39 6.78
CA THR A 253 -5.25 4.06 7.12
C THR A 253 -4.49 3.38 5.98
N ALA A 254 -5.11 3.22 4.80
CA ALA A 254 -4.44 2.74 3.60
C ALA A 254 -3.17 3.57 3.28
N PRO A 255 -2.00 2.94 3.12
CA PRO A 255 -0.76 3.65 2.79
C PRO A 255 -0.87 4.44 1.50
N GLY A 256 -0.30 5.64 1.48
CA GLY A 256 -0.44 6.55 0.33
C GLY A 256 -1.82 7.18 0.18
N THR A 257 -2.73 6.96 1.14
CA THR A 257 -4.06 7.61 1.23
C THR A 257 -4.79 7.68 -0.12
N PRO A 258 -5.04 6.53 -0.77
CA PRO A 258 -5.68 6.51 -2.07
C PRO A 258 -7.08 7.17 -2.03
N PRO A 259 -7.47 7.91 -3.08
CA PRO A 259 -8.81 8.44 -3.24
C PRO A 259 -9.88 7.36 -3.13
N ILE A 260 -11.10 7.75 -2.77
CA ILE A 260 -12.24 6.83 -2.76
C ILE A 260 -12.55 6.37 -4.19
N GLY A 261 -12.84 5.08 -4.34
CA GLY A 261 -13.22 4.46 -5.61
C GLY A 261 -12.12 3.58 -6.22
N CYS A 262 -11.14 3.16 -5.43
CA CYS A 262 -10.11 2.22 -5.86
C CYS A 262 -10.53 0.75 -5.70
N VAL A 263 -9.71 -0.20 -6.19
CA VAL A 263 -9.93 -1.65 -6.07
C VAL A 263 -10.14 -2.06 -4.62
N LEU A 264 -9.38 -1.50 -3.66
CA LEU A 264 -9.59 -1.75 -2.23
C LEU A 264 -11.02 -1.42 -1.79
N ASP A 265 -11.60 -0.34 -2.31
CA ASP A 265 -12.95 0.06 -1.97
C ASP A 265 -14.00 -0.85 -2.61
N TRP A 266 -13.82 -1.10 -3.91
CA TRP A 266 -14.74 -1.87 -4.74
C TRP A 266 -14.81 -3.36 -4.36
N PHE A 267 -13.71 -3.96 -3.92
CA PHE A 267 -13.67 -5.38 -3.57
C PHE A 267 -13.91 -5.67 -2.08
N ALA A 268 -13.60 -4.73 -1.19
CA ALA A 268 -13.69 -4.97 0.24
C ALA A 268 -14.54 -3.94 0.96
N PHE A 269 -14.13 -2.68 0.99
CA PHE A 269 -14.72 -1.67 1.89
C PHE A 269 -16.24 -1.52 1.69
N LEU A 270 -16.70 -1.25 0.47
CA LEU A 270 -18.11 -0.98 0.18
C LEU A 270 -19.01 -2.18 0.49
N TRP A 271 -18.54 -3.40 0.18
CA TRP A 271 -19.29 -4.62 0.43
C TRP A 271 -19.32 -4.98 1.91
N ALA A 272 -18.19 -4.86 2.61
CA ALA A 272 -18.12 -5.08 4.04
C ALA A 272 -19.03 -4.10 4.79
N GLU A 273 -18.99 -2.82 4.44
CA GLU A 273 -19.85 -1.77 5.01
C GLU A 273 -21.33 -2.06 4.74
N SER A 274 -21.68 -2.42 3.50
CA SER A 274 -23.05 -2.78 3.12
C SER A 274 -23.58 -3.98 3.90
N VAL A 275 -22.78 -5.04 4.05
CA VAL A 275 -23.16 -6.22 4.83
C VAL A 275 -23.43 -5.86 6.28
N ILE A 276 -22.54 -5.07 6.90
CA ILE A 276 -22.69 -4.64 8.30
C ILE A 276 -23.95 -3.79 8.47
N ALA A 277 -24.19 -2.83 7.57
CA ALA A 277 -25.37 -1.98 7.60
C ALA A 277 -26.67 -2.79 7.47
N LEU A 278 -26.74 -3.72 6.52
CA LEU A 278 -27.90 -4.60 6.33
C LEU A 278 -28.14 -5.51 7.54
N CYS A 279 -27.07 -6.04 8.13
CA CYS A 279 -27.15 -6.83 9.36
C CYS A 279 -27.75 -6.02 10.50
N LEU A 280 -27.30 -4.78 10.69
CA LEU A 280 -27.79 -3.88 11.74
C LEU A 280 -29.28 -3.59 11.56
N VAL A 281 -29.71 -3.22 10.35
CA VAL A 281 -31.13 -3.01 10.03
C VAL A 281 -31.96 -4.27 10.32
N THR A 282 -31.46 -5.44 9.92
CA THR A 282 -32.16 -6.72 10.11
C THR A 282 -32.32 -7.06 11.60
N VAL A 283 -31.27 -6.87 12.40
CA VAL A 283 -31.30 -7.12 13.85
C VAL A 283 -32.27 -6.17 14.54
N VAL A 284 -32.29 -4.87 14.18
CA VAL A 284 -33.23 -3.90 14.75
C VAL A 284 -34.68 -4.28 14.43
N ILE A 285 -35.00 -4.52 13.16
CA ILE A 285 -36.37 -4.88 12.74
C ILE A 285 -36.84 -6.17 13.43
N THR A 286 -35.98 -7.19 13.46
CA THR A 286 -36.31 -8.48 14.06
C THR A 286 -36.42 -8.39 15.59
N GLY A 287 -35.50 -7.67 16.23
CA GLY A 287 -35.48 -7.46 17.68
C GLY A 287 -36.72 -6.70 18.16
N VAL A 288 -37.10 -5.60 17.49
CA VAL A 288 -38.32 -4.84 17.83
C VAL A 288 -39.57 -5.71 17.67
N LYS A 289 -39.69 -6.45 16.56
CA LYS A 289 -40.82 -7.37 16.35
C LYS A 289 -40.93 -8.43 17.45
N LYS A 290 -39.80 -8.96 17.94
CA LYS A 290 -39.78 -9.94 19.04
C LYS A 290 -40.17 -9.30 20.37
N SER A 291 -39.62 -8.12 20.69
CA SER A 291 -39.95 -7.40 21.93
C SER A 291 -41.44 -7.06 22.00
N LEU A 292 -42.04 -6.57 20.91
CA LEU A 292 -43.49 -6.28 20.87
C LEU A 292 -44.37 -7.53 21.06
N ARG A 293 -43.96 -8.69 20.53
CA ARG A 293 -44.68 -9.96 20.73
C ARG A 293 -44.60 -10.47 22.17
N GLN A 294 -43.49 -10.21 22.86
CA GLN A 294 -43.32 -10.59 24.25
C GLN A 294 -44.20 -9.74 25.18
N GLU A 295 -44.38 -8.46 24.88
CA GLU A 295 -45.28 -7.56 25.61
C GLU A 295 -46.78 -7.89 25.45
N THR A 296 -47.15 -8.59 24.36
CA THR A 296 -48.55 -8.93 24.03
C THR A 296 -48.94 -10.39 24.34
N GLY A 297 -48.04 -11.20 24.89
CA GLY A 297 -48.32 -12.60 25.27
C GLY A 297 -49.19 -12.71 26.53
N PRO A 298 -50.12 -13.70 26.62
CA PRO A 298 -51.02 -13.82 27.76
C PRO A 298 -50.25 -14.20 29.03
N THR A 299 -50.45 -13.43 30.11
CA THR A 299 -50.05 -13.74 31.49
C THR A 299 -50.73 -14.99 32.01
#